data_AF-A0A661NPM6-F1
#
_entry.id   AF-A0A661NPM6-F1
#
_cell.length_a   1.000
_cell.length_b   1.000
_cell.length_c   1.000
_cell.angle_alpha   90.00
_cell.angle_beta   90.00
_cell.angle_gamma   90.00
#
_symmetry.space_group_name_H-M   'P 1'
#
loop_
_entity.id
_entity.type
_entity.pdbx_description
1 polymer ?
#
loop_
_entity_poly.entity_id
_entity_poly.type
_entity_poly.pdbx_seq_one_letter_code
_entity_poly.pdbx_strand_id
1 'polypeptide(L)'
;MKLIPILLVLAPFASAQVAELKFTEVLVDPVGVDAGRQVIEYQNTGNVDIDTSTWYLAAGTTTTLLPELTIPIGTIGRIHIGRHGPNTKADLYLPVHRTLSRTDSLAFFKSKNFGNAKDLVDFVAWGGGKGYISTAVQANQWGSTFDTVILPKGEGHTIAHFMRDAYGRGNSATDWYGDGTPTLGIANDPGSLFNYGAGCSKMVGGPNLGSGRPEGRPWIGETWELDLYNLPNSFGTALVLFGLQPVTPIPLDSLGLTGCTLNLRINAILGVARNQGRGKLLAPLPLDPGLIGGQFYAQALIIDASYKNPARAAMTNTLIIKIGSR
;
A
#
# COMPACT_ATOMS: atom_id res chain seq x y z
N MET A 1 -8.17 -55.62 20.37
CA MET A 1 -8.00 -54.57 19.34
C MET A 1 -6.55 -54.08 19.41
N LYS A 2 -5.70 -54.44 18.44
CA LYS A 2 -4.29 -54.01 18.41
C LYS A 2 -4.22 -52.64 17.73
N LEU A 3 -3.80 -51.61 18.47
CA LEU A 3 -3.47 -50.29 17.92
C LEU A 3 -2.18 -50.41 17.12
N ILE A 4 -2.25 -50.18 15.80
CA ILE A 4 -1.09 -50.06 14.93
C ILE A 4 -0.64 -48.58 14.99
N PRO A 5 0.58 -48.28 15.44
CA PRO A 5 1.08 -46.91 15.41
C PRO A 5 1.33 -46.51 13.95
N ILE A 6 0.54 -45.56 13.44
CA ILE A 6 0.81 -44.90 12.18
C ILE A 6 1.94 -43.90 12.45
N LEU A 7 3.16 -44.28 12.07
CA LEU A 7 4.30 -43.38 12.04
C LEU A 7 4.12 -42.43 10.85
N LEU A 8 3.60 -41.24 11.11
CA LEU A 8 3.50 -40.17 10.11
C LEU A 8 4.88 -39.55 9.89
N VAL A 9 5.58 -39.97 8.84
CA VAL A 9 6.82 -39.33 8.40
C VAL A 9 6.47 -38.05 7.66
N LEU A 10 6.61 -36.89 8.32
CA LEU A 10 6.51 -35.59 7.66
C LEU A 10 7.81 -35.37 6.87
N ALA A 11 7.75 -35.58 5.55
CA ALA A 11 8.82 -35.13 4.68
C ALA A 11 8.88 -33.59 4.72
N PRO A 12 10.08 -32.97 4.85
CA PRO A 12 10.20 -31.53 4.78
C PRO A 12 9.76 -31.06 3.39
N PHE A 13 8.77 -30.17 3.34
CA PHE A 13 8.38 -29.49 2.11
C PHE A 13 9.51 -28.54 1.72
N ALA A 14 10.32 -28.92 0.73
CA ALA A 14 11.24 -28.00 0.10
C ALA A 14 10.41 -26.93 -0.63
N SER A 15 10.54 -25.68 -0.22
CA SER A 15 9.96 -24.56 -0.95
C SER A 15 10.60 -24.48 -2.33
N ALA A 16 9.80 -24.36 -3.38
CA ALA A 16 10.33 -24.16 -4.73
C ALA A 16 11.15 -22.87 -4.76
N GLN A 17 12.32 -22.91 -5.41
CA GLN A 17 13.11 -21.70 -5.61
C GLN A 17 12.40 -20.78 -6.61
N VAL A 18 12.10 -19.56 -6.18
CA VAL A 18 11.40 -18.56 -6.98
C VAL A 18 12.27 -17.30 -7.02
N ALA A 19 12.82 -17.02 -8.20
CA ALA A 19 13.40 -15.74 -8.53
C ALA A 19 12.29 -14.76 -8.92
N GLU A 20 12.11 -13.70 -8.12
CA GLU A 20 11.05 -12.70 -8.27
C GLU A 20 11.65 -11.31 -8.05
N LEU A 21 11.63 -10.48 -9.09
CA LEU A 21 12.01 -9.07 -9.04
C LEU A 21 10.74 -8.26 -9.27
N LYS A 22 10.41 -7.37 -8.35
CA LYS A 22 9.21 -6.54 -8.40
C LYS A 22 9.57 -5.08 -8.54
N PHE A 23 8.86 -4.34 -9.37
CA PHE A 23 8.90 -2.89 -9.38
C PHE A 23 8.23 -2.37 -8.12
N THR A 24 8.90 -1.47 -7.42
CA THR A 24 8.38 -0.88 -6.18
C THR A 24 8.11 0.59 -6.33
N GLU A 25 8.89 1.33 -7.11
CA GLU A 25 8.70 2.76 -7.30
C GLU A 25 9.24 3.21 -8.67
N VAL A 26 8.61 4.19 -9.32
CA VAL A 26 9.06 4.69 -10.63
C VAL A 26 9.01 6.21 -10.65
N LEU A 27 10.18 6.84 -10.80
CA LEU A 27 10.34 8.27 -11.05
C LEU A 27 10.27 8.52 -12.56
N VAL A 28 9.06 8.81 -13.04
CA VAL A 28 8.75 9.01 -14.46
C VAL A 28 9.12 10.42 -14.92
N ASP A 29 8.89 11.44 -14.10
CA ASP A 29 9.00 12.86 -14.47
C ASP A 29 9.87 13.60 -13.45
N PRO A 30 11.20 13.41 -13.47
CA PRO A 30 12.10 14.05 -12.51
C PRO A 30 12.12 15.57 -12.70
N VAL A 31 12.42 16.32 -11.64
CA VAL A 31 12.61 17.77 -11.76
C VAL A 31 13.72 18.08 -12.78
N GLY A 32 13.39 18.85 -13.82
CA GLY A 32 14.29 19.25 -14.89
C GLY A 32 14.25 18.33 -16.11
N VAL A 33 15.41 17.85 -16.57
CA VAL A 33 15.50 17.01 -17.78
C VAL A 33 15.29 15.53 -17.43
N ASP A 34 14.47 14.83 -18.21
CA ASP A 34 14.21 13.39 -18.03
C ASP A 34 15.49 12.55 -18.16
N ALA A 35 16.28 12.84 -19.20
CA ALA A 35 17.44 12.05 -19.56
C ALA A 35 18.47 12.01 -18.42
N GLY A 36 18.75 10.80 -17.92
CA GLY A 36 19.73 10.58 -16.85
C GLY A 36 19.22 10.84 -15.44
N ARG A 37 17.94 11.20 -15.26
CA ARG A 37 17.34 11.47 -13.93
C ARG A 37 16.17 10.56 -13.58
N GLN A 38 15.60 9.85 -14.55
CA GLN A 38 14.57 8.85 -14.31
C GLN A 38 15.17 7.62 -13.61
N VAL A 39 14.42 7.09 -12.65
CA VAL A 39 14.83 5.96 -11.82
C VAL A 39 13.67 4.98 -11.70
N ILE A 40 13.98 3.69 -11.78
CA ILE A 40 13.07 2.59 -11.47
C ILE A 40 13.60 1.89 -10.23
N GLU A 41 12.84 1.82 -9.17
CA GLU A 41 13.14 1.00 -8.02
C GLU A 41 12.60 -0.42 -8.21
N TYR A 42 13.39 -1.39 -7.75
CA TYR A 42 13.00 -2.79 -7.69
C TYR A 42 13.30 -3.41 -6.33
N GLN A 43 12.65 -4.53 -6.04
CA GLN A 43 12.98 -5.41 -4.93
C GLN A 43 13.07 -6.87 -5.36
N ASN A 44 14.08 -7.60 -4.89
CA ASN A 44 14.09 -9.06 -4.97
C ASN A 44 13.21 -9.62 -3.84
N THR A 45 11.97 -9.99 -4.18
CA THR A 45 10.98 -10.57 -3.25
C THR A 45 10.97 -12.10 -3.26
N GLY A 46 11.85 -12.70 -4.05
CA GLY A 46 12.00 -14.15 -4.16
C GLY A 46 12.59 -14.78 -2.90
N ASN A 47 12.87 -16.08 -2.98
CA ASN A 47 13.54 -16.84 -1.92
C ASN A 47 14.97 -17.27 -2.29
N VAL A 48 15.52 -16.72 -3.37
CA VAL A 48 16.87 -16.97 -3.87
C VAL A 48 17.48 -15.69 -4.46
N ASP A 49 18.81 -15.69 -4.56
CA ASP A 49 19.53 -14.67 -5.31
C ASP A 49 19.20 -14.78 -6.81
N ILE A 50 19.15 -13.63 -7.49
CA ILE A 50 18.78 -13.55 -8.91
C ILE A 50 20.02 -13.28 -9.74
N ASP A 51 20.33 -14.16 -10.69
CA ASP A 51 21.22 -13.85 -11.80
C ASP A 51 20.43 -13.14 -12.92
N THR A 52 20.87 -11.94 -13.28
CA THR A 52 20.25 -11.07 -14.27
C THR A 52 20.85 -11.21 -15.68
N SER A 53 21.83 -12.08 -15.89
CA SER A 53 22.54 -12.29 -17.17
C SER A 53 21.63 -12.53 -18.39
N THR A 54 20.45 -13.11 -18.19
CA THR A 54 19.46 -13.37 -19.25
C THR A 54 18.23 -12.47 -19.19
N TRP A 55 18.16 -11.57 -18.21
CA TRP A 55 16.97 -10.78 -17.95
C TRP A 55 16.93 -9.51 -18.77
N TYR A 56 15.74 -9.05 -19.09
CA TYR A 56 15.49 -7.86 -19.89
C TYR A 56 14.54 -6.92 -19.15
N LEU A 57 14.84 -5.62 -19.23
CA LEU A 57 13.88 -4.56 -18.95
C LEU A 57 13.23 -4.13 -20.27
N ALA A 58 11.91 -4.07 -20.29
CA ALA A 58 11.16 -3.43 -21.36
C ALA A 58 10.52 -2.14 -20.85
N ALA A 59 10.70 -1.03 -21.58
CA ALA A 59 9.87 0.15 -21.47
C ALA A 59 9.03 0.26 -22.74
N GLY A 60 7.70 0.19 -22.64
CA GLY A 60 6.82 0.08 -23.80
C GLY A 60 7.18 -1.16 -24.62
N THR A 61 7.65 -0.97 -25.85
CA THR A 61 8.17 -2.06 -26.71
C THR A 61 9.70 -2.06 -26.84
N THR A 62 10.39 -1.12 -26.20
CA THR A 62 11.85 -1.04 -26.23
C THR A 62 12.43 -1.92 -25.14
N THR A 63 13.24 -2.90 -25.52
CA THR A 63 13.84 -3.88 -24.60
C THR A 63 15.34 -3.65 -24.46
N THR A 64 15.89 -3.88 -23.28
CA THR A 64 17.33 -3.81 -23.00
C THR A 64 17.72 -4.94 -22.07
N LEU A 65 18.79 -5.65 -22.42
CA LEU A 65 19.37 -6.68 -21.57
C LEU A 65 19.90 -6.02 -20.29
N LEU A 66 19.59 -6.59 -19.14
CA LEU A 66 20.13 -6.12 -17.86
C LEU A 66 21.63 -6.46 -17.77
N PRO A 67 22.43 -5.63 -17.07
CA PRO A 67 23.82 -5.97 -16.79
C PRO A 67 23.91 -7.30 -16.02
N GLU A 68 24.90 -8.13 -16.35
CA GLU A 68 25.16 -9.38 -15.63
C GLU A 68 25.55 -9.10 -14.18
N LEU A 69 24.66 -9.46 -13.25
CA LEU A 69 24.86 -9.31 -11.82
C LEU A 69 23.99 -10.28 -11.03
N THR A 70 24.49 -10.69 -9.85
CA THR A 70 23.70 -11.40 -8.85
C THR A 70 23.07 -10.41 -7.86
N ILE A 71 21.74 -10.36 -7.81
CA ILE A 71 20.95 -9.54 -6.87
C ILE A 71 20.57 -10.41 -5.67
N PRO A 72 21.11 -10.14 -4.46
CA PRO A 72 20.78 -10.92 -3.28
C PRO A 72 19.29 -10.83 -2.91
N ILE A 73 18.76 -11.86 -2.25
CA ILE A 73 17.42 -11.85 -1.66
C ILE A 73 17.16 -10.61 -0.80
N GLY A 74 15.98 -10.02 -0.92
CA GLY A 74 15.55 -8.86 -0.12
C GLY A 74 16.19 -7.51 -0.52
N THR A 75 17.09 -7.50 -1.51
CA THR A 75 17.71 -6.27 -1.99
C THR A 75 16.66 -5.34 -2.59
N ILE A 76 16.63 -4.09 -2.11
CA ILE A 76 15.99 -2.96 -2.78
C ILE A 76 17.08 -2.25 -3.58
N GLY A 77 16.86 -2.08 -4.88
CA GLY A 77 17.83 -1.49 -5.79
C GLY A 77 17.16 -0.58 -6.82
N ARG A 78 18.00 0.08 -7.62
CA ARG A 78 17.58 1.13 -8.55
C ARG A 78 18.14 0.86 -9.93
N ILE A 79 17.37 1.17 -10.96
CA ILE A 79 17.80 1.21 -12.35
C ILE A 79 17.77 2.67 -12.78
N HIS A 80 18.93 3.20 -13.14
CA HIS A 80 19.10 4.57 -13.62
C HIS A 80 18.98 4.58 -15.15
N ILE A 81 17.99 5.31 -15.67
CA ILE A 81 17.69 5.37 -17.11
C ILE A 81 18.44 6.52 -17.77
N GLY A 82 19.16 6.24 -18.87
CA GLY A 82 19.91 7.25 -19.61
C GLY A 82 21.13 7.81 -18.85
N ARG A 83 21.59 7.10 -17.80
CA ARG A 83 22.72 7.51 -16.97
C ARG A 83 23.85 6.49 -17.04
N HIS A 84 25.09 6.96 -17.09
CA HIS A 84 26.28 6.13 -16.93
C HIS A 84 26.64 5.94 -15.46
N GLY A 85 27.15 4.77 -15.11
CA GLY A 85 27.67 4.46 -13.79
C GLY A 85 28.08 2.99 -13.66
N PRO A 86 28.77 2.62 -12.56
CA PRO A 86 29.14 1.24 -12.30
C PRO A 86 27.92 0.44 -11.82
N ASN A 87 27.69 -0.73 -12.41
CA ASN A 87 26.64 -1.62 -11.96
C ASN A 87 27.02 -2.26 -10.62
N THR A 88 26.08 -2.23 -9.67
CA THR A 88 26.17 -2.87 -8.36
C THR A 88 24.84 -3.54 -8.04
N LYS A 89 24.77 -4.31 -6.94
CA LYS A 89 23.52 -4.93 -6.48
C LYS A 89 22.39 -3.96 -6.17
N ALA A 90 22.71 -2.71 -5.83
CA ALA A 90 21.74 -1.68 -5.47
C ALA A 90 21.53 -0.66 -6.60
N ASP A 91 22.39 -0.62 -7.61
CA ASP A 91 22.37 0.39 -8.66
C ASP A 91 22.78 -0.21 -10.01
N LEU A 92 21.83 -0.32 -10.92
CA LEU A 92 22.02 -0.72 -12.31
C LEU A 92 21.91 0.52 -13.20
N TYR A 93 22.77 0.62 -14.22
CA TYR A 93 22.84 1.77 -15.12
C TYR A 93 22.56 1.33 -16.55
N LEU A 94 21.56 1.93 -17.17
CA LEU A 94 21.16 1.66 -18.55
C LEU A 94 21.32 2.93 -19.40
N PRO A 95 22.55 3.32 -19.78
CA PRO A 95 22.83 4.60 -20.42
C PRO A 95 22.22 4.75 -21.82
N VAL A 96 21.95 3.63 -22.50
CA VAL A 96 21.37 3.61 -23.85
C VAL A 96 19.90 3.23 -23.88
N HIS A 97 19.29 2.96 -22.71
CA HIS A 97 17.86 2.74 -22.66
C HIS A 97 17.13 4.06 -22.90
N ARG A 98 16.02 4.01 -23.63
CA ARG A 98 15.22 5.22 -23.88
C ARG A 98 14.68 5.79 -22.57
N THR A 99 14.44 7.10 -22.54
CA THR A 99 13.71 7.71 -21.44
C THR A 99 12.28 7.17 -21.38
N LEU A 100 11.74 7.13 -20.17
CA LEU A 100 10.34 6.82 -19.89
C LEU A 100 9.47 7.99 -20.32
N SER A 101 8.25 7.72 -20.78
CA SER A 101 7.29 8.76 -21.13
C SER A 101 6.12 8.83 -20.15
N ARG A 102 5.29 9.88 -20.24
CA ARG A 102 4.07 9.99 -19.41
C ARG A 102 2.98 8.96 -19.75
N THR A 103 3.11 8.24 -20.86
CA THR A 103 2.23 7.16 -21.29
C THR A 103 3.08 5.95 -21.64
N ASP A 104 3.32 5.08 -20.66
CA ASP A 104 4.31 4.02 -20.81
C ASP A 104 3.98 2.78 -19.97
N SER A 105 4.79 1.75 -20.13
CA SER A 105 4.77 0.55 -19.29
C SER A 105 6.17 0.03 -19.04
N LEU A 106 6.36 -0.69 -17.95
CA LEU A 106 7.56 -1.44 -17.64
C LEU A 106 7.24 -2.93 -17.52
N ALA A 107 8.16 -3.76 -17.98
CA ALA A 107 8.10 -5.20 -17.79
C ALA A 107 9.50 -5.77 -17.56
N PHE A 108 9.61 -6.71 -16.62
CA PHE A 108 10.78 -7.57 -16.50
C PHE A 108 10.51 -8.90 -17.20
N PHE A 109 11.49 -9.37 -17.97
CA PHE A 109 11.47 -10.70 -18.59
C PHE A 109 12.74 -11.48 -18.25
N LYS A 110 12.62 -12.80 -18.03
CA LYS A 110 13.76 -13.71 -17.78
C LYS A 110 14.55 -14.07 -19.03
N SER A 111 13.99 -13.80 -20.21
CA SER A 111 14.52 -14.19 -21.52
C SER A 111 14.08 -13.19 -22.59
N LYS A 112 14.64 -13.32 -23.81
CA LYS A 112 14.25 -12.52 -24.98
C LYS A 112 12.89 -12.91 -25.61
N ASN A 113 12.12 -13.81 -25.00
CA ASN A 113 10.83 -14.28 -25.51
C ASN A 113 9.67 -13.46 -24.93
N PHE A 114 9.56 -12.21 -25.35
CA PHE A 114 8.67 -11.20 -24.74
C PHE A 114 7.15 -11.47 -24.91
N GLY A 115 6.77 -12.44 -25.76
CA GLY A 115 5.39 -12.90 -25.91
C GLY A 115 5.00 -14.04 -24.97
N ASN A 116 5.96 -14.61 -24.23
CA ASN A 116 5.73 -15.74 -23.35
C ASN A 116 5.40 -15.28 -21.93
N ALA A 117 4.16 -15.51 -21.51
CA ALA A 117 3.68 -15.19 -20.17
C ALA A 117 4.51 -15.84 -19.04
N LYS A 118 5.17 -16.98 -19.28
CA LYS A 118 6.03 -17.64 -18.28
C LYS A 118 7.37 -16.93 -18.07
N ASP A 119 7.80 -16.12 -19.04
CA ASP A 119 9.07 -15.40 -18.96
C ASP A 119 8.87 -14.01 -18.37
N LEU A 120 7.64 -13.49 -18.30
CA LEU A 120 7.32 -12.26 -17.61
C LEU A 120 7.47 -12.44 -16.10
N VAL A 121 8.18 -11.53 -15.46
CA VAL A 121 8.41 -11.52 -14.01
C VAL A 121 7.50 -10.52 -13.31
N ASP A 122 7.44 -9.30 -13.84
CA ASP A 122 6.63 -8.24 -13.28
C ASP A 122 6.23 -7.20 -14.33
N PHE A 123 5.21 -6.42 -14.01
CA PHE A 123 4.61 -5.47 -14.93
C PHE A 123 3.96 -4.27 -14.22
N VAL A 124 4.12 -3.09 -14.81
CA VAL A 124 3.34 -1.90 -14.44
C VAL A 124 3.10 -1.04 -15.69
N ALA A 125 1.93 -0.42 -15.79
CA ALA A 125 1.63 0.54 -16.87
C ALA A 125 0.96 1.78 -16.31
N TRP A 126 1.27 2.95 -16.88
CA TRP A 126 0.72 4.24 -16.46
C TRP A 126 0.33 5.11 -17.65
N GLY A 127 -0.56 6.07 -17.41
CA GLY A 127 -0.99 7.05 -18.41
C GLY A 127 -1.55 6.44 -19.70
N GLY A 128 -2.02 5.19 -19.66
CA GLY A 128 -2.56 4.45 -20.81
C GLY A 128 -1.53 3.65 -21.62
N GLY A 129 -0.31 3.45 -21.12
CA GLY A 129 0.70 2.63 -21.77
C GLY A 129 0.27 1.17 -21.95
N LYS A 130 0.70 0.54 -23.06
CA LYS A 130 0.22 -0.80 -23.46
C LYS A 130 1.33 -1.80 -23.83
N GLY A 131 2.61 -1.42 -23.72
CA GLY A 131 3.71 -2.33 -24.05
C GLY A 131 3.62 -3.59 -23.20
N TYR A 132 3.47 -4.76 -23.82
CA TYR A 132 3.36 -6.08 -23.17
C TYR A 132 2.19 -6.29 -22.19
N ILE A 133 1.19 -5.38 -22.13
CA ILE A 133 0.07 -5.51 -21.19
C ILE A 133 -0.76 -6.78 -21.42
N SER A 134 -0.90 -7.24 -22.67
CA SER A 134 -1.57 -8.51 -22.98
C SER A 134 -0.82 -9.71 -22.42
N THR A 135 0.51 -9.70 -22.48
CA THR A 135 1.36 -10.73 -21.88
C THR A 135 1.22 -10.73 -20.36
N ALA A 136 1.14 -9.55 -19.74
CA ALA A 136 0.94 -9.39 -18.30
C ALA A 136 -0.41 -9.92 -17.81
N VAL A 137 -1.49 -9.68 -18.57
CA VAL A 137 -2.80 -10.28 -18.28
C VAL A 137 -2.74 -11.81 -18.43
N GLN A 138 -2.10 -12.34 -19.47
CA GLN A 138 -1.94 -13.79 -19.65
C GLN A 138 -1.09 -14.43 -18.54
N ALA A 139 -0.11 -13.71 -18.00
CA ALA A 139 0.72 -14.12 -16.87
C ALA A 139 0.03 -13.95 -15.50
N ASN A 140 -1.19 -13.41 -15.46
CA ASN A 140 -1.92 -13.04 -14.24
C ASN A 140 -1.13 -12.04 -13.35
N GLN A 141 -0.25 -11.26 -13.96
CA GLN A 141 0.51 -10.16 -13.33
C GLN A 141 -0.19 -8.82 -13.52
N TRP A 142 -1.27 -8.75 -14.31
CA TRP A 142 -2.08 -7.54 -14.48
C TRP A 142 -3.56 -7.89 -14.70
N GLY A 143 -4.48 -7.10 -14.15
CA GLY A 143 -5.90 -7.43 -14.11
C GLY A 143 -6.64 -7.24 -15.44
N SER A 144 -6.20 -6.29 -16.28
CA SER A 144 -6.89 -5.94 -17.53
C SER A 144 -5.99 -5.16 -18.49
N THR A 145 -6.22 -5.29 -19.81
CA THR A 145 -5.48 -4.55 -20.85
C THR A 145 -5.82 -3.04 -20.93
N PHE A 146 -6.75 -2.58 -20.11
CA PHE A 146 -7.15 -1.17 -20.01
C PHE A 146 -6.74 -0.52 -18.69
N ASP A 147 -6.26 -1.32 -17.74
CA ASP A 147 -5.93 -0.85 -16.41
C ASP A 147 -4.56 -0.16 -16.39
N THR A 148 -4.49 1.03 -15.79
CA THR A 148 -3.29 1.87 -15.83
C THR A 148 -3.20 2.78 -14.61
N VAL A 149 -2.00 2.92 -14.07
CA VAL A 149 -1.71 3.79 -12.93
C VAL A 149 -1.87 5.25 -13.34
N ILE A 150 -2.53 6.02 -12.48
CA ILE A 150 -2.63 7.47 -12.62
C ILE A 150 -1.32 8.09 -12.15
N LEU A 151 -0.64 8.81 -13.04
CA LEU A 151 0.58 9.51 -12.67
C LEU A 151 0.29 10.67 -11.69
N PRO A 152 1.22 10.96 -10.78
CA PRO A 152 1.19 12.19 -10.01
C PRO A 152 1.30 13.43 -10.92
N LYS A 153 0.81 14.58 -10.42
CA LYS A 153 0.77 15.84 -11.19
C LYS A 153 2.07 16.65 -11.13
N GLY A 154 2.91 16.42 -10.12
CA GLY A 154 4.14 17.19 -9.91
C GLY A 154 5.37 16.51 -10.50
N GLU A 155 6.31 17.31 -11.00
CA GLU A 155 7.67 16.86 -11.28
C GLU A 155 8.35 16.41 -9.98
N GLY A 156 9.24 15.43 -10.07
CA GLY A 156 9.93 14.82 -8.93
C GLY A 156 9.07 13.82 -8.17
N HIS A 157 7.80 13.60 -8.54
CA HIS A 157 6.95 12.60 -7.93
C HIS A 157 7.09 11.25 -8.64
N THR A 158 6.83 10.16 -7.93
CA THR A 158 6.85 8.79 -8.43
C THR A 158 5.46 8.17 -8.43
N ILE A 159 5.36 7.00 -9.07
CA ILE A 159 4.35 6.02 -8.73
C ILE A 159 5.00 4.96 -7.84
N ALA A 160 4.35 4.62 -6.73
CA ALA A 160 4.85 3.66 -5.75
C ALA A 160 3.86 2.50 -5.57
N HIS A 161 4.37 1.30 -5.39
CA HIS A 161 3.58 0.09 -5.16
C HIS A 161 3.21 -0.02 -3.67
N PHE A 162 1.95 -0.36 -3.36
CA PHE A 162 1.55 -0.74 -2.01
C PHE A 162 2.21 -2.07 -1.65
N MET A 163 3.15 -2.13 -0.71
CA MET A 163 3.85 -3.40 -0.40
C MET A 163 2.87 -4.57 -0.15
N ARG A 164 3.22 -5.72 -0.74
CA ARG A 164 2.38 -6.93 -0.95
C ARG A 164 1.60 -7.38 0.29
N ASP A 165 2.18 -7.26 1.47
CA ASP A 165 1.59 -7.83 2.69
C ASP A 165 0.44 -6.98 3.25
N ALA A 166 0.28 -5.75 2.76
CA ALA A 166 -0.72 -4.82 3.26
C ALA A 166 -1.95 -4.69 2.35
N TYR A 167 -1.80 -4.75 1.02
CA TYR A 167 -2.88 -4.42 0.09
C TYR A 167 -2.76 -5.15 -1.27
N GLY A 168 -3.75 -6.00 -1.59
CA GLY A 168 -3.96 -6.54 -2.94
C GLY A 168 -3.09 -7.73 -3.33
N ARG A 169 -3.25 -8.21 -4.57
CA ARG A 169 -2.46 -9.31 -5.15
C ARG A 169 -1.22 -8.81 -5.89
N GLY A 170 -1.01 -7.49 -5.96
CA GLY A 170 0.10 -6.86 -6.68
C GLY A 170 -0.02 -7.06 -8.20
N ASN A 171 -1.23 -6.99 -8.73
CA ASN A 171 -1.52 -7.29 -10.13
C ASN A 171 -2.57 -6.35 -10.75
N SER A 172 -2.68 -5.11 -10.24
CA SER A 172 -3.59 -4.09 -10.76
C SER A 172 -3.01 -2.69 -10.59
N ALA A 173 -3.54 -1.72 -11.33
CA ALA A 173 -3.16 -0.32 -11.16
C ALA A 173 -3.55 0.23 -9.79
N THR A 174 -4.59 -0.33 -9.16
CA THR A 174 -5.00 0.05 -7.80
C THR A 174 -4.02 -0.40 -6.72
N ASP A 175 -3.06 -1.26 -7.07
CA ASP A 175 -1.94 -1.62 -6.21
C ASP A 175 -0.81 -0.57 -6.23
N TRP A 176 -1.01 0.55 -6.92
CA TRP A 176 -0.09 1.67 -7.02
C TRP A 176 -0.72 2.99 -6.59
N TYR A 177 0.10 3.93 -6.13
CA TYR A 177 -0.30 5.29 -5.78
C TYR A 177 0.73 6.31 -6.28
N GLY A 178 0.32 7.56 -6.43
CA GLY A 178 1.27 8.66 -6.69
C GLY A 178 1.93 9.10 -5.39
N ASP A 179 3.26 9.27 -5.43
CA ASP A 179 4.13 9.63 -4.31
C ASP A 179 5.02 10.86 -4.66
N GLY A 180 4.65 12.02 -4.16
CA GLY A 180 5.36 13.29 -4.10
C GLY A 180 6.39 13.45 -2.98
N THR A 181 6.65 12.42 -2.18
CA THR A 181 7.82 12.32 -1.30
C THR A 181 8.58 11.02 -1.58
N PRO A 182 9.14 10.84 -2.80
CA PRO A 182 9.76 9.60 -3.24
C PRO A 182 10.63 8.91 -2.19
N THR A 183 10.47 7.61 -2.05
CA THR A 183 11.19 6.78 -1.07
C THR A 183 12.30 5.92 -1.68
N LEU A 184 12.85 6.35 -2.81
CA LEU A 184 13.88 5.61 -3.56
C LEU A 184 15.07 5.15 -2.70
N GLY A 185 15.27 3.84 -2.65
CA GLY A 185 16.29 3.12 -1.92
C GLY A 185 15.84 2.58 -0.56
N ILE A 186 14.59 2.84 -0.15
CA ILE A 186 14.01 2.32 1.09
C ILE A 186 12.61 1.74 0.81
N ALA A 187 12.04 1.10 1.82
CA ALA A 187 10.71 0.53 1.76
C ALA A 187 9.62 1.61 1.60
N ASN A 188 8.78 1.52 0.57
CA ASN A 188 7.56 2.33 0.44
C ASN A 188 6.68 2.25 1.70
N ASP A 189 6.20 3.40 2.17
CA ASP A 189 5.28 3.46 3.32
C ASP A 189 3.95 4.12 2.94
N PRO A 190 3.00 3.36 2.39
CA PRO A 190 1.81 3.92 1.72
C PRO A 190 0.73 4.46 2.67
N GLY A 191 1.00 4.60 3.96
CA GLY A 191 -0.02 4.93 4.94
C GLY A 191 -1.13 3.88 4.98
N SER A 192 -1.91 3.86 6.06
CA SER A 192 -2.79 2.71 6.27
C SER A 192 -3.91 3.02 7.26
N LEU A 193 -5.08 2.41 7.03
CA LEU A 193 -6.18 2.33 7.99
C LEU A 193 -6.65 0.88 8.04
N PHE A 194 -6.54 0.25 9.21
CA PHE A 194 -6.99 -1.13 9.43
C PHE A 194 -7.98 -1.20 10.58
N ASN A 195 -9.01 -2.03 10.44
CA ASN A 195 -9.92 -2.26 11.54
C ASN A 195 -9.24 -3.13 12.60
N TYR A 196 -9.07 -2.58 13.81
CA TYR A 196 -8.45 -3.24 14.95
C TYR A 196 -9.47 -4.03 15.79
N GLY A 197 -10.67 -3.49 15.96
CA GLY A 197 -11.64 -4.04 16.88
C GLY A 197 -13.01 -3.39 16.77
N ALA A 198 -14.05 -4.12 17.16
CA ALA A 198 -15.40 -3.59 17.21
C ALA A 198 -15.57 -2.64 18.42
N GLY A 199 -16.38 -1.59 18.24
CA GLY A 199 -16.85 -0.76 19.35
C GLY A 199 -18.04 -1.40 20.03
N CYS A 200 -19.21 -1.33 19.39
CA CYS A 200 -20.43 -1.98 19.88
C CYS A 200 -20.76 -3.25 19.07
N SER A 201 -20.31 -4.41 19.55
CA SER A 201 -20.43 -5.69 18.82
C SER A 201 -21.87 -6.14 18.56
N LYS A 202 -22.83 -5.67 19.36
CA LYS A 202 -24.25 -6.03 19.24
C LYS A 202 -25.06 -5.08 18.32
N MET A 203 -24.43 -4.05 17.75
CA MET A 203 -25.12 -3.06 16.93
C MET A 203 -24.92 -3.35 15.44
N VAL A 204 -25.86 -4.08 14.83
CA VAL A 204 -25.87 -4.31 13.38
C VAL A 204 -26.01 -2.97 12.65
N GLY A 205 -25.09 -2.66 11.73
CA GLY A 205 -25.06 -1.38 11.03
C GLY A 205 -24.76 -0.18 11.94
N GLY A 206 -24.11 -0.41 13.08
CA GLY A 206 -23.71 0.65 14.01
C GLY A 206 -22.75 1.69 13.39
N PRO A 207 -22.43 2.75 14.15
CA PRO A 207 -21.55 3.79 13.67
C PRO A 207 -20.16 3.22 13.40
N ASN A 208 -19.51 3.72 12.35
CA ASN A 208 -18.19 3.26 11.93
C ASN A 208 -17.27 4.44 11.63
N LEU A 209 -15.97 4.15 11.73
CA LEU A 209 -14.85 5.02 11.46
C LEU A 209 -14.04 4.39 10.33
N GLY A 210 -13.62 5.20 9.36
CA GLY A 210 -12.82 4.73 8.23
C GLY A 210 -12.48 5.86 7.26
N SER A 211 -12.10 5.48 6.06
CA SER A 211 -12.06 6.39 4.92
C SER A 211 -13.19 6.01 3.96
N GLY A 212 -14.03 6.97 3.57
CA GLY A 212 -15.01 6.81 2.51
C GLY A 212 -14.40 6.82 1.11
N ARG A 213 -13.07 6.93 1.00
CA ARG A 213 -12.31 7.02 -0.26
C ARG A 213 -11.09 6.08 -0.25
N PRO A 214 -10.72 5.48 -1.39
CA PRO A 214 -9.46 4.72 -1.50
C PRO A 214 -8.22 5.54 -1.09
N GLU A 215 -8.26 6.85 -1.35
CA GLU A 215 -7.15 7.79 -1.14
C GLU A 215 -7.04 8.36 0.29
N GLY A 216 -8.02 8.11 1.18
CA GLY A 216 -8.13 8.81 2.49
C GLY A 216 -7.16 8.28 3.55
N ARG A 217 -5.94 7.99 3.13
CA ARG A 217 -4.84 7.55 3.97
C ARG A 217 -4.15 8.75 4.64
N PRO A 218 -3.54 8.55 5.81
CA PRO A 218 -2.81 9.60 6.51
C PRO A 218 -1.44 9.84 5.87
N TRP A 219 -1.34 10.85 5.01
CA TRP A 219 -0.09 11.22 4.34
C TRP A 219 0.58 12.41 5.04
N ILE A 220 1.89 12.32 5.31
CA ILE A 220 2.64 13.44 5.89
C ILE A 220 2.49 14.71 5.05
N GLY A 221 2.39 15.86 5.69
CA GLY A 221 2.23 17.16 5.01
C GLY A 221 0.84 17.42 4.40
N GLU A 222 -0.06 16.44 4.40
CA GLU A 222 -1.42 16.61 3.89
C GLU A 222 -2.46 16.78 5.01
N THR A 223 -3.66 17.22 4.62
CA THR A 223 -4.84 17.12 5.51
C THR A 223 -5.48 15.76 5.34
N TRP A 224 -5.33 14.91 6.34
CA TRP A 224 -5.96 13.61 6.40
C TRP A 224 -7.45 13.75 6.72
N GLU A 225 -8.30 13.09 5.94
CA GLU A 225 -9.75 13.03 6.14
C GLU A 225 -10.13 11.68 6.74
N LEU A 226 -10.74 11.71 7.92
CA LEU A 226 -11.30 10.54 8.59
C LEU A 226 -12.83 10.65 8.63
N ASP A 227 -13.49 9.71 7.97
CA ASP A 227 -14.94 9.66 7.84
C ASP A 227 -15.57 8.88 8.99
N LEU A 228 -16.66 9.44 9.51
CA LEU A 228 -17.62 8.77 10.37
C LEU A 228 -18.89 8.51 9.56
N TYR A 229 -19.35 7.26 9.52
CA TYR A 229 -20.52 6.85 8.74
C TYR A 229 -21.44 5.92 9.54
N ASN A 230 -22.65 5.68 9.01
CA ASN A 230 -23.73 4.97 9.71
C ASN A 230 -24.10 5.62 11.05
N LEU A 231 -24.03 6.97 11.10
CA LEU A 231 -24.45 7.72 12.28
C LEU A 231 -25.98 7.92 12.25
N PRO A 232 -26.61 8.27 13.38
CA PRO A 232 -27.98 8.75 13.38
C PRO A 232 -28.13 10.04 12.55
N ASN A 233 -29.30 10.23 11.94
CA ASN A 233 -29.58 11.37 11.04
C ASN A 233 -29.68 12.72 11.76
N SER A 234 -29.88 12.72 13.07
CA SER A 234 -29.88 13.90 13.94
C SER A 234 -28.55 14.65 13.86
N PHE A 235 -28.63 15.98 13.92
CA PHE A 235 -27.46 16.82 14.19
C PHE A 235 -26.90 16.50 15.57
N GLY A 236 -25.58 16.48 15.67
CA GLY A 236 -24.93 16.27 16.95
C GLY A 236 -23.41 16.32 16.85
N THR A 237 -22.77 15.85 17.91
CA THR A 237 -21.31 15.79 18.02
C THR A 237 -20.89 14.34 18.18
N ALA A 238 -19.82 13.96 17.47
CA ALA A 238 -19.03 12.78 17.74
C ALA A 238 -17.73 13.19 18.43
N LEU A 239 -17.24 12.38 19.35
CA LEU A 239 -15.95 12.57 19.99
C LEU A 239 -14.99 11.53 19.43
N VAL A 240 -14.05 11.95 18.59
CA VAL A 240 -13.00 11.07 18.06
C VAL A 240 -11.87 11.01 19.09
N LEU A 241 -11.62 9.81 19.59
CA LEU A 241 -10.62 9.48 20.57
C LEU A 241 -9.37 8.99 19.84
N PHE A 242 -8.22 9.55 20.16
CA PHE A 242 -6.92 9.12 19.64
C PHE A 242 -6.08 8.51 20.74
N GLY A 243 -5.33 7.47 20.39
CA GLY A 243 -4.41 6.79 21.30
C GLY A 243 -3.13 6.35 20.61
N LEU A 244 -2.02 6.30 21.35
CA LEU A 244 -0.75 5.76 20.85
C LEU A 244 -0.61 4.25 21.13
N GLN A 245 -1.49 3.70 21.95
CA GLN A 245 -1.44 2.29 22.37
C GLN A 245 -2.84 1.69 22.36
N PRO A 246 -2.99 0.44 21.89
CA PRO A 246 -4.21 -0.30 22.09
C PRO A 246 -4.31 -0.73 23.56
N VAL A 247 -5.51 -1.09 23.99
CA VAL A 247 -5.74 -1.75 25.29
C VAL A 247 -6.55 -3.02 25.07
N THR A 248 -6.46 -3.96 26.01
CA THR A 248 -7.43 -5.05 26.11
C THR A 248 -8.84 -4.44 26.13
N PRO A 249 -9.79 -4.90 25.28
CA PRO A 249 -11.11 -4.29 25.18
C PRO A 249 -11.75 -4.08 26.55
N ILE A 250 -11.99 -2.81 26.90
CA ILE A 250 -12.58 -2.42 28.19
C ILE A 250 -14.10 -2.32 28.00
N PRO A 251 -14.91 -3.18 28.63
CA PRO A 251 -16.36 -3.09 28.55
C PRO A 251 -16.84 -1.77 29.18
N LEU A 252 -17.79 -1.12 28.51
CA LEU A 252 -18.36 0.17 28.94
C LEU A 252 -19.79 0.03 29.50
N ASP A 253 -20.21 -1.19 29.85
CA ASP A 253 -21.55 -1.47 30.36
C ASP A 253 -21.86 -0.69 31.66
N SER A 254 -20.88 -0.54 32.55
CA SER A 254 -21.01 0.22 33.80
C SER A 254 -21.23 1.72 33.58
N LEU A 255 -20.85 2.23 32.40
CA LEU A 255 -21.11 3.60 31.97
C LEU A 255 -22.44 3.74 31.22
N GLY A 256 -23.22 2.66 31.10
CA GLY A 256 -24.47 2.65 30.36
C GLY A 256 -24.31 2.47 28.85
N LEU A 257 -23.12 2.15 28.34
CA LEU A 257 -22.87 1.79 26.94
C LEU A 257 -22.90 0.27 26.76
N THR A 258 -24.08 -0.32 26.95
CA THR A 258 -24.26 -1.77 26.94
C THR A 258 -23.75 -2.43 25.66
N GLY A 259 -22.85 -3.41 25.79
CA GLY A 259 -22.27 -4.14 24.67
C GLY A 259 -21.24 -3.37 23.84
N CYS A 260 -20.72 -2.25 24.36
CA CYS A 260 -19.66 -1.48 23.72
C CYS A 260 -18.32 -1.61 24.48
N THR A 261 -17.21 -1.48 23.77
CA THR A 261 -15.85 -1.51 24.32
C THR A 261 -15.02 -0.30 23.89
N LEU A 262 -14.12 0.12 24.77
CA LEU A 262 -13.00 1.00 24.46
C LEU A 262 -11.76 0.13 24.17
N ASN A 263 -11.13 0.30 23.01
CA ASN A 263 -10.00 -0.54 22.58
C ASN A 263 -8.66 0.21 22.49
N LEU A 264 -8.62 1.48 22.88
CA LEU A 264 -7.40 2.30 22.89
C LEU A 264 -7.23 3.05 24.22
N ARG A 265 -5.97 3.40 24.53
CA ARG A 265 -5.66 4.34 25.60
C ARG A 265 -5.85 5.76 25.06
N ILE A 266 -6.76 6.52 25.66
CA ILE A 266 -7.09 7.87 25.18
C ILE A 266 -5.94 8.83 25.53
N ASN A 267 -5.36 9.45 24.51
CA ASN A 267 -4.33 10.49 24.59
C ASN A 267 -4.87 11.86 24.15
N ALA A 268 -5.79 11.89 23.20
CA ALA A 268 -6.44 13.12 22.73
C ALA A 268 -7.90 12.85 22.35
N ILE A 269 -8.72 13.91 22.38
CA ILE A 269 -10.14 13.88 22.02
C ILE A 269 -10.43 15.08 21.12
N LEU A 270 -11.02 14.84 19.95
CA LEU A 270 -11.46 15.88 19.03
C LEU A 270 -12.97 15.78 18.80
N GLY A 271 -13.65 16.93 18.90
CA GLY A 271 -15.07 17.04 18.59
C GLY A 271 -15.29 17.16 17.09
N VAL A 272 -16.20 16.36 16.54
CA VAL A 272 -16.58 16.39 15.13
C VAL A 272 -18.08 16.64 15.05
N ALA A 273 -18.47 17.69 14.32
CA ALA A 273 -19.86 17.90 13.96
C ALA A 273 -20.33 16.79 13.03
N ARG A 274 -21.54 16.27 13.27
CA ARG A 274 -22.19 15.29 12.38
C ARG A 274 -23.56 15.75 11.94
N ASN A 275 -23.93 15.39 10.72
CA ASN A 275 -25.24 15.63 10.14
C ASN A 275 -25.58 14.50 9.15
N GLN A 276 -26.88 14.23 8.95
CA GLN A 276 -27.35 13.32 7.89
C GLN A 276 -26.63 11.95 7.89
N GLY A 277 -26.34 11.43 9.07
CA GLY A 277 -25.69 10.12 9.25
C GLY A 277 -24.19 10.07 8.96
N ARG A 278 -23.53 11.23 8.78
CA ARG A 278 -22.10 11.35 8.51
C ARG A 278 -21.41 12.41 9.37
N GLY A 279 -20.11 12.26 9.57
CA GLY A 279 -19.23 13.25 10.19
C GLY A 279 -17.85 13.14 9.55
N LYS A 280 -17.09 14.24 9.58
CA LYS A 280 -15.74 14.28 9.00
C LYS A 280 -14.78 14.96 9.95
N LEU A 281 -13.67 14.29 10.22
CA LEU A 281 -12.52 14.91 10.86
C LEU A 281 -11.49 15.25 9.79
N LEU A 282 -11.05 16.51 9.78
CA LEU A 282 -9.92 16.97 8.98
C LEU A 282 -8.75 17.17 9.93
N ALA A 283 -7.71 16.36 9.79
CA ALA A 283 -6.53 16.37 10.64
C ALA A 283 -5.29 16.72 9.79
N PRO A 284 -4.73 17.94 9.91
CA PRO A 284 -3.47 18.25 9.24
C PRO A 284 -2.35 17.38 9.83
N LEU A 285 -1.64 16.66 8.97
CA LEU A 285 -0.47 15.89 9.35
C LEU A 285 0.78 16.72 9.09
N PRO A 286 1.64 16.96 10.10
CA PRO A 286 2.87 17.71 9.92
C PRO A 286 3.76 17.09 8.83
N LEU A 287 4.46 17.93 8.06
CA LEU A 287 5.53 17.51 7.16
C LEU A 287 6.81 17.25 7.97
N ASP A 288 6.78 16.22 8.81
CA ASP A 288 7.90 15.75 9.61
C ASP A 288 8.24 14.31 9.20
N PRO A 289 9.38 14.07 8.53
CA PRO A 289 9.80 12.72 8.13
C PRO A 289 9.89 11.72 9.28
N GLY A 290 10.07 12.18 10.53
CA GLY A 290 10.08 11.32 11.71
C GLY A 290 8.72 10.68 12.02
N LEU A 291 7.64 11.15 11.39
CA LEU A 291 6.30 10.57 11.52
C LEU A 291 6.02 9.45 10.51
N ILE A 292 6.83 9.29 9.45
CA ILE A 292 6.63 8.23 8.45
C ILE A 292 6.71 6.88 9.15
N GLY A 293 5.72 6.04 8.91
CA GLY A 293 5.55 4.74 9.55
C GLY A 293 5.05 4.80 10.99
N GLY A 294 4.90 6.00 11.55
CA GLY A 294 4.30 6.22 12.86
C GLY A 294 2.87 5.66 12.91
N GLN A 295 2.57 4.94 13.99
CA GLN A 295 1.27 4.29 14.17
C GLN A 295 0.51 4.88 15.36
N PHE A 296 -0.78 5.08 15.19
CA PHE A 296 -1.71 5.46 16.25
C PHE A 296 -3.07 4.80 16.04
N TYR A 297 -3.98 5.00 17.00
CA TYR A 297 -5.30 4.38 17.03
C TYR A 297 -6.37 5.47 17.09
N ALA A 298 -7.51 5.21 16.45
CA ALA A 298 -8.68 6.06 16.55
C ALA A 298 -9.95 5.25 16.80
N GLN A 299 -10.83 5.78 17.64
CA GLN A 299 -12.17 5.26 17.89
C GLN A 299 -13.07 6.44 18.20
N ALA A 300 -14.35 6.43 17.81
CA ALA A 300 -15.25 7.53 18.10
C ALA A 300 -16.40 7.12 19.03
N LEU A 301 -16.76 8.03 19.94
CA LEU A 301 -17.96 7.99 20.74
C LEU A 301 -19.03 8.89 20.11
N ILE A 302 -20.17 8.31 19.78
CA ILE A 302 -21.31 8.99 19.16
C ILE A 302 -22.40 9.15 20.22
N ILE A 303 -22.74 10.38 20.57
CA ILE A 303 -23.81 10.67 21.53
C ILE A 303 -25.07 11.03 20.76
N ASP A 304 -26.15 10.26 20.94
CA ASP A 304 -27.45 10.47 20.29
C ASP A 304 -28.61 9.87 21.09
N ALA A 305 -29.70 10.63 21.24
CA ALA A 305 -30.91 10.19 21.92
C ALA A 305 -31.58 8.96 21.26
N SER A 306 -31.32 8.69 19.98
CA SER A 306 -31.85 7.53 19.26
C SER A 306 -31.31 6.19 19.77
N TYR A 307 -30.14 6.18 20.42
CA TYR A 307 -29.60 4.96 21.01
C TYR A 307 -30.40 4.53 22.24
N LYS A 308 -30.68 3.22 22.34
CA LYS A 308 -31.57 2.67 23.38
C LYS A 308 -30.88 2.35 24.71
N ASN A 309 -29.55 2.46 24.77
CA ASN A 309 -28.81 2.20 26.01
C ASN A 309 -28.88 3.42 26.97
N PRO A 310 -28.64 3.22 28.28
CA PRO A 310 -28.73 4.30 29.28
C PRO A 310 -27.87 5.53 28.97
N ALA A 311 -26.69 5.33 28.37
CA ALA A 311 -25.78 6.43 28.04
C ALA A 311 -26.21 7.26 26.82
N ARG A 312 -27.20 6.79 26.05
CA ARG A 312 -27.60 7.38 24.76
C ARG A 312 -26.39 7.59 23.85
N ALA A 313 -25.50 6.59 23.80
CA ALA A 313 -24.26 6.70 23.05
C ALA A 313 -23.78 5.36 22.47
N ALA A 314 -22.95 5.40 21.43
CA ALA A 314 -22.36 4.21 20.81
C ALA A 314 -20.89 4.46 20.44
N MET A 315 -20.07 3.41 20.54
CA MET A 315 -18.68 3.39 20.07
C MET A 315 -18.59 2.88 18.64
N THR A 316 -17.76 3.50 17.81
CA THR A 316 -17.38 2.96 16.50
C THR A 316 -16.40 1.79 16.64
N ASN A 317 -16.14 1.08 15.55
CA ASN A 317 -14.92 0.31 15.41
C ASN A 317 -13.67 1.16 15.74
N THR A 318 -12.60 0.48 16.12
CA THR A 318 -11.28 1.06 16.35
C THR A 318 -10.42 0.84 15.13
N LEU A 319 -9.70 1.86 14.69
CA LEU A 319 -8.75 1.79 13.60
C LEU A 319 -7.32 1.76 14.15
N ILE A 320 -6.46 0.96 13.53
CA ILE A 320 -5.02 1.20 13.49
C ILE A 320 -4.77 2.11 12.30
N ILE A 321 -4.02 3.19 12.52
CA ILE A 321 -3.70 4.18 11.51
C ILE A 321 -2.18 4.29 11.45
N LYS A 322 -1.61 4.05 10.27
CA LYS A 322 -0.18 4.18 10.01
C LYS A 322 0.04 5.36 9.08
N ILE A 323 0.88 6.31 9.46
CA ILE A 323 1.22 7.48 8.66
C ILE A 323 2.14 7.04 7.52
N GLY A 324 1.80 7.45 6.30
CA GLY A 324 2.59 7.21 5.10
C GLY A 324 3.25 8.46 4.55
N SER A 325 4.05 8.23 3.53
CA SER A 325 4.67 9.26 2.69
C SER A 325 4.14 9.14 1.27
N ARG A 326 3.78 10.27 0.66
CA ARG A 326 3.39 10.37 -0.75
C ARG A 326 3.51 11.80 -1.25
#